data_AF-A0A3D4P8F8-F1
#
_entry.id   AF-A0A3D4P8F8-F1
#
_cell.length_a   1.000
_cell.length_b   1.000
_cell.length_c   1.000
_cell.angle_alpha   90.00
_cell.angle_beta   90.00
_cell.angle_gamma   90.00
#
_symmetry.space_group_name_H-M   'P 1'
#
loop_
_entity.id
_entity.type
_entity.pdbx_description
1 polymer ?
#
loop_
_entity_poly.entity_id
_entity_poly.type
_entity_poly.pdbx_seq_one_letter_code
_entity_poly.pdbx_strand_id
1 'polypeptide(L)'
;SSLGYGIPGQDNATGNGFIMYSQQSVQQRFAGAVVANGAEHFVVVRYLSNQWQYANNDVWVDFTPTTGDRLIAAIDFGSSQVQMLQGSSGSVNGINQGYLESDLVITANQWRDVFNEGEFGITGTYFTFE
;
A
#
# COMPACT_ATOMS: atom_id res chain seq x y z
N SER A 1 -11.41 -1.72 -9.76
CA SER A 1 -11.43 -2.36 -8.42
C SER A 1 -12.07 -1.40 -7.43
N SER A 2 -12.55 -1.90 -6.29
CA SER A 2 -13.05 -1.01 -5.24
C SER A 2 -11.89 -0.37 -4.47
N LEU A 3 -11.92 0.95 -4.29
CA LEU A 3 -11.00 1.67 -3.42
C LEU A 3 -11.40 1.64 -1.95
N GLY A 4 -12.63 1.17 -1.65
CA GLY A 4 -13.10 1.02 -0.28
C GLY A 4 -13.09 2.33 0.50
N TYR A 5 -12.77 2.25 1.78
CA TYR A 5 -12.63 3.41 2.67
C TYR A 5 -11.20 3.96 2.73
N GLY A 6 -10.22 3.25 2.18
CA GLY A 6 -8.81 3.56 2.36
C GLY A 6 -7.96 2.29 2.34
N ILE A 7 -6.67 2.47 2.57
CA ILE A 7 -5.68 1.41 2.65
C ILE A 7 -5.28 1.29 4.13
N PRO A 8 -5.59 0.13 4.76
CA PRO A 8 -5.29 -0.09 6.16
C PRO A 8 -3.79 0.02 6.43
N GLY A 9 -3.42 0.86 7.38
CA GLY A 9 -2.06 1.04 7.83
C GLY A 9 -1.83 0.53 9.24
N GLN A 10 -0.98 1.24 9.99
CA GLN A 10 -0.64 0.89 11.37
C GLN A 10 -0.21 2.16 12.13
N ASP A 11 -0.96 2.51 13.18
CA ASP A 11 -0.91 3.81 13.88
C ASP A 11 0.47 4.23 14.40
N ASN A 12 1.32 3.29 14.79
CA ASN A 12 2.65 3.58 15.36
C ASN A 12 3.81 3.19 14.46
N ALA A 13 3.55 3.05 13.15
CA ALA A 13 4.57 2.74 12.18
C ALA A 13 5.65 3.84 12.16
N THR A 14 6.91 3.43 12.04
CA THR A 14 8.05 4.35 11.90
C THR A 14 8.97 3.86 10.79
N GLY A 15 9.79 4.77 10.27
CA GLY A 15 10.71 4.49 9.17
C GLY A 15 10.02 4.45 7.81
N ASN A 16 10.56 3.65 6.90
CA ASN A 16 10.13 3.62 5.50
C ASN A 16 9.17 2.47 5.22
N GLY A 17 8.20 2.73 4.36
CA GLY A 17 7.28 1.75 3.83
C GLY A 17 6.83 2.09 2.41
N PHE A 18 5.84 1.36 1.94
CA PHE A 18 5.29 1.53 0.59
C PHE A 18 3.80 1.23 0.57
N ILE A 19 3.12 1.81 -0.40
CA ILE A 19 1.84 1.28 -0.87
C ILE A 19 2.15 0.28 -1.99
N MET A 20 1.68 -0.95 -1.81
CA MET A 20 1.77 -2.01 -2.80
C MET A 20 0.41 -2.23 -3.45
N TYR A 21 0.39 -2.26 -4.78
CA TYR A 21 -0.68 -2.87 -5.56
C TYR A 21 -0.41 -4.37 -5.71
N SER A 22 -1.45 -5.19 -5.55
CA SER A 22 -1.45 -6.61 -5.84
C SER A 22 -2.49 -6.90 -6.92
N GLN A 23 -2.11 -7.59 -7.99
CA GLN A 23 -3.05 -7.99 -9.05
C GLN A 23 -4.18 -8.90 -8.51
N GLN A 24 -3.88 -9.73 -7.51
CA GLN A 24 -4.90 -10.46 -6.76
C GLN A 24 -5.47 -9.56 -5.65
N SER A 25 -6.77 -9.67 -5.38
CA SER A 25 -7.38 -9.01 -4.22
C SER A 25 -6.63 -9.36 -2.93
N VAL A 26 -6.25 -8.34 -2.15
CA VAL A 26 -5.49 -8.52 -0.90
C VAL A 26 -6.30 -9.26 0.14
N GLN A 27 -7.63 -9.15 0.09
CA GLN A 27 -8.55 -9.89 0.94
C GLN A 27 -8.47 -11.40 0.68
N GLN A 28 -8.38 -11.80 -0.59
CA GLN A 28 -8.21 -13.21 -0.94
C GLN A 28 -6.80 -13.71 -0.61
N ARG A 29 -5.78 -12.91 -0.97
CA ARG A 29 -4.37 -13.30 -0.82
C ARG A 29 -3.97 -13.45 0.64
N PHE A 30 -4.49 -12.60 1.53
CA PHE A 30 -4.19 -12.63 2.95
C PHE A 30 -5.34 -13.22 3.78
N ALA A 31 -6.20 -14.03 3.16
CA ALA A 31 -7.28 -14.78 3.82
C ALA A 31 -8.18 -13.93 4.74
N GLY A 32 -8.46 -12.68 4.34
CA GLY A 32 -9.30 -11.74 5.08
C GLY A 32 -8.62 -11.09 6.28
N ALA A 33 -7.32 -11.28 6.47
CA ALA A 33 -6.58 -10.66 7.57
C ALA A 33 -6.45 -9.13 7.41
N VAL A 34 -6.70 -8.59 6.22
CA VAL A 34 -6.70 -7.14 5.95
C VAL A 34 -8.08 -6.57 6.26
N VAL A 35 -8.14 -5.35 6.78
CA VAL A 35 -9.38 -4.66 7.18
C VAL A 35 -10.47 -4.75 6.12
N ALA A 36 -11.65 -5.24 6.53
CA ALA A 36 -12.83 -5.30 5.68
C ALA A 36 -13.23 -3.90 5.21
N ASN A 37 -13.64 -3.78 3.93
CA ASN A 37 -13.92 -2.51 3.23
C ASN A 37 -12.68 -1.64 2.94
N GLY A 38 -11.47 -2.13 3.18
CA GLY A 38 -10.26 -1.52 2.63
C GLY A 38 -10.20 -1.65 1.11
N ALA A 39 -9.24 -0.93 0.52
CA ALA A 39 -8.98 -0.96 -0.90
C ALA A 39 -8.59 -2.38 -1.35
N GLU A 40 -9.32 -2.90 -2.34
CA GLU A 40 -9.33 -4.33 -2.65
C GLU A 40 -7.97 -4.87 -3.13
N HIS A 41 -7.15 -4.01 -3.72
CA HIS A 41 -5.87 -4.39 -4.34
C HIS A 41 -4.68 -3.64 -3.77
N PHE A 42 -4.87 -2.83 -2.73
CA PHE A 42 -3.81 -2.00 -2.19
C PHE A 42 -3.58 -2.33 -0.72
N VAL A 43 -2.32 -2.34 -0.31
CA VAL A 43 -1.95 -2.62 1.08
C VAL A 43 -0.66 -1.87 1.44
N VAL A 44 -0.56 -1.41 2.69
CA VAL A 44 0.68 -0.86 3.23
C VAL A 44 1.66 -2.00 3.49
N VAL A 45 2.89 -1.84 3.02
CA VAL A 45 3.96 -2.82 3.23
C VAL A 45 5.24 -2.16 3.72
N ARG A 46 6.11 -2.95 4.34
CA ARG A 46 7.49 -2.56 4.65
C ARG A 46 8.44 -3.72 4.44
N TYR A 47 9.71 -3.39 4.24
CA TYR A 47 10.79 -4.36 4.21
C TYR A 47 11.67 -4.17 5.45
N LEU A 48 11.69 -5.16 6.34
CA LEU A 48 12.43 -5.09 7.60
C LEU A 48 13.11 -6.42 7.86
N SER A 49 14.38 -6.40 8.29
CA SER A 49 15.14 -7.60 8.62
C SER A 49 15.13 -8.68 7.51
N ASN A 50 15.27 -8.23 6.26
CA ASN A 50 15.22 -9.05 5.05
C ASN A 50 13.87 -9.73 4.75
N GLN A 51 12.77 -9.27 5.36
CA GLN A 51 11.43 -9.83 5.20
C GLN A 51 10.42 -8.76 4.80
N TRP A 52 9.57 -9.08 3.84
CA TRP A 52 8.41 -8.26 3.48
C TRP A 52 7.27 -8.49 4.45
N GLN A 53 6.65 -7.40 4.89
CA GLN A 53 5.53 -7.40 5.82
C GLN A 53 4.42 -6.50 5.30
N TYR A 54 3.17 -6.90 5.47
CA TYR A 54 2.01 -6.03 5.23
C TYR A 54 1.39 -5.61 6.56
N ALA A 55 0.76 -4.44 6.58
CA ALA A 55 -0.01 -3.98 7.73
C ALA A 55 -1.43 -4.57 7.67
N ASN A 56 -1.90 -5.08 8.80
CA ASN A 56 -3.24 -5.67 8.91
C ASN A 56 -4.16 -4.89 9.88
N ASN A 57 -3.87 -3.60 10.12
CA ASN A 57 -4.40 -2.72 11.18
C ASN A 57 -3.67 -2.85 12.52
N ASP A 58 -3.42 -4.07 12.99
CA ASP A 58 -2.96 -4.29 14.37
C ASP A 58 -1.48 -4.66 14.45
N VAL A 59 -1.00 -5.43 13.48
CA VAL A 59 0.35 -6.00 13.44
C VAL A 59 0.94 -6.00 12.02
N TRP A 60 2.24 -6.24 11.96
CA TRP A 60 2.96 -6.49 10.73
C TRP A 60 3.03 -7.99 10.49
N VAL A 61 2.54 -8.44 9.34
CA VAL A 61 2.47 -9.86 9.00
C VAL A 61 3.40 -10.15 7.83
N ASP A 62 4.27 -11.14 8.01
CA ASP A 62 5.20 -11.57 6.97
C ASP A 62 4.45 -12.12 5.76
N PHE A 63 4.91 -11.75 4.56
CA PHE A 63 4.42 -12.32 3.32
C PHE A 63 5.53 -12.47 2.28
N THR A 64 5.31 -13.37 1.33
CA THR A 64 6.18 -13.51 0.15
C THR A 64 5.55 -12.74 -1.01
N PRO A 65 6.28 -11.82 -1.66
CA PRO A 65 5.79 -11.15 -2.85
C PRO A 65 5.51 -12.12 -4.01
N THR A 66 4.61 -11.72 -4.89
CA THR A 66 4.28 -12.43 -6.13
C THR A 66 4.59 -11.54 -7.33
N THR A 67 4.63 -12.12 -8.53
CA THR A 67 4.90 -11.36 -9.77
C THR A 67 3.83 -10.32 -10.11
N GLY A 68 2.63 -10.44 -9.52
CA GLY A 68 1.55 -9.46 -9.65
C GLY A 68 1.66 -8.27 -8.70
N ASP A 69 2.72 -8.20 -7.88
CA ASP A 69 2.93 -7.11 -6.93
C ASP A 69 3.73 -5.95 -7.55
N ARG A 70 3.32 -4.73 -7.19
CA ARG A 70 3.99 -3.51 -7.64
C ARG A 70 3.91 -2.41 -6.58
N LEU A 71 5.05 -1.81 -6.25
CA LEU A 71 5.11 -0.66 -5.36
C LEU A 71 4.71 0.60 -6.14
N ILE A 72 3.68 1.31 -5.68
CA ILE A 72 3.14 2.49 -6.38
C ILE A 72 3.42 3.79 -5.64
N ALA A 73 3.70 3.74 -4.34
CA ALA A 73 4.08 4.90 -3.56
C ALA A 73 5.10 4.50 -2.48
N ALA A 74 6.06 5.36 -2.20
CA ALA A 74 6.91 5.27 -1.03
C ALA A 74 6.30 6.07 0.12
N ILE A 75 6.50 5.59 1.35
CA ILE A 75 5.97 6.19 2.58
C ILE A 75 7.15 6.44 3.52
N ASP A 76 7.21 7.64 4.09
CA ASP A 76 7.93 7.88 5.35
C ASP A 76 6.87 7.98 6.45
N PHE A 77 6.79 6.94 7.29
CA PHE A 77 5.80 6.87 8.36
C PHE A 77 6.05 7.94 9.43
N GLY A 78 7.31 8.33 9.67
CA GLY A 78 7.67 9.29 10.70
C GLY A 78 7.26 10.73 10.35
N SER A 79 7.21 11.07 9.07
CA SER A 79 6.78 12.38 8.57
C SER A 79 5.39 12.35 7.90
N SER A 80 4.74 11.18 7.88
CA SER A 80 3.49 10.92 7.15
C SER A 80 3.54 11.38 5.69
N GLN A 81 4.71 11.29 5.04
CA GLN A 81 4.88 11.68 3.65
C GLN A 81 4.61 10.49 2.73
N VAL A 82 3.83 10.74 1.68
CA VAL A 82 3.58 9.77 0.60
C VAL A 82 4.13 10.34 -0.69
N GLN A 83 5.05 9.59 -1.31
CA GLN A 83 5.63 9.92 -2.60
C GLN A 83 5.16 8.90 -3.65
N MET A 84 4.32 9.34 -4.58
CA MET A 84 3.91 8.51 -5.71
C MET A 84 5.12 8.15 -6.58
N LEU A 85 5.20 6.89 -7.03
CA LEU A 85 6.31 6.35 -7.83
C LEU A 85 6.04 6.41 -9.35
N GLN A 86 5.20 7.35 -9.80
CA GLN A 86 4.93 7.51 -11.24
C GLN A 86 6.24 7.77 -12.01
N GLY A 87 6.41 7.09 -13.14
CA GLY A 87 7.62 7.16 -13.97
C GLY A 87 8.86 6.48 -13.38
N SER A 88 8.78 5.91 -12.17
CA SER A 88 9.87 5.12 -11.59
C SER A 88 9.93 3.73 -12.22
N SER A 89 11.11 3.11 -12.20
CA SER A 89 11.34 1.76 -12.71
C SER A 89 12.27 0.96 -11.80
N GLY A 90 12.48 -0.32 -12.14
CA GLY A 90 13.29 -1.25 -11.35
C GLY A 90 12.49 -1.97 -10.26
N SER A 91 13.21 -2.48 -9.26
CA SER A 91 12.62 -3.25 -8.16
C SER A 91 13.23 -2.91 -6.82
N VAL A 92 12.44 -3.00 -5.75
CA VAL A 92 12.90 -2.95 -4.37
C VAL A 92 12.77 -4.34 -3.79
N ASN A 93 13.88 -4.96 -3.39
CA ASN A 93 13.93 -6.28 -2.72
C ASN A 93 12.98 -7.34 -3.34
N GLY A 94 12.94 -7.42 -4.68
CA GLY A 94 12.15 -8.40 -5.42
C GLY A 94 10.75 -7.95 -5.86
N ILE A 95 10.29 -6.75 -5.50
CA ILE A 95 9.00 -6.18 -5.97
C ILE A 95 9.28 -5.08 -6.98
N ASN A 96 8.66 -5.15 -8.16
CA ASN A 96 8.76 -4.08 -9.16
C ASN A 96 8.14 -2.79 -8.62
N GLN A 97 8.70 -1.63 -9.01
CA GLN A 97 8.19 -0.34 -8.58
C GLN A 97 7.79 0.56 -9.74
N GLY A 98 6.95 1.53 -9.42
CA GLY A 98 6.50 2.58 -10.31
C GLY A 98 5.47 2.12 -11.32
N TYR A 99 4.96 3.08 -12.10
CA TYR A 99 3.88 2.91 -13.06
C TYR A 99 3.93 4.05 -14.09
N LEU A 100 3.22 3.91 -15.21
CA LEU A 100 3.26 4.87 -16.32
C LEU A 100 2.41 6.11 -16.03
N GLU A 101 1.11 5.89 -15.83
CA GLU A 101 0.14 6.97 -15.60
C GLU A 101 -0.88 6.55 -14.54
N SER A 102 -1.40 7.52 -13.80
CA SER A 102 -2.41 7.31 -12.76
C SER A 102 -3.10 8.62 -12.43
N ASP A 103 -4.36 8.57 -12.04
CA ASP A 103 -5.04 9.65 -11.32
C ASP A 103 -5.16 9.36 -9.82
N LEU A 104 -4.56 8.26 -9.34
CA LEU A 104 -4.61 7.90 -7.94
C LEU A 104 -3.92 8.95 -7.06
N VAL A 105 -4.63 9.38 -6.02
CA VAL A 105 -4.10 10.22 -4.96
C VAL A 105 -4.18 9.45 -3.65
N ILE A 106 -3.07 9.40 -2.93
CA ILE A 106 -2.97 8.74 -1.63
C ILE A 106 -2.70 9.81 -0.56
N THR A 107 -3.57 9.86 0.43
CA THR A 107 -3.54 10.86 1.50
C THR A 107 -3.20 10.17 2.82
N ALA A 108 -2.08 10.53 3.44
CA ALA A 108 -1.74 10.00 4.76
C ALA A 108 -2.70 10.48 5.85
N ASN A 109 -2.84 9.68 6.89
CA ASN A 109 -3.71 9.87 8.04
C ASN A 109 -5.19 10.07 7.68
N GLN A 110 -5.71 9.26 6.76
CA GLN A 110 -7.09 9.37 6.28
C GLN A 110 -7.77 8.01 6.14
N TRP A 111 -9.00 7.90 6.66
CA TRP A 111 -9.90 6.78 6.44
C TRP A 111 -11.32 7.30 6.21
N ARG A 112 -11.94 6.91 5.09
CA ARG A 112 -13.28 7.36 4.68
C ARG A 112 -13.38 8.90 4.65
N ASP A 113 -12.37 9.55 4.07
CA ASP A 113 -12.23 11.01 3.97
C ASP A 113 -12.17 11.76 5.31
N VAL A 114 -11.99 11.05 6.43
CA VAL A 114 -11.84 11.62 7.77
C VAL A 114 -10.44 11.32 8.29
N PHE A 115 -9.88 12.23 9.10
CA PHE A 115 -8.59 12.01 9.74
C PHE A 115 -8.61 10.72 10.56
N ASN A 116 -7.66 9.84 10.30
CA ASN A 116 -7.39 8.65 11.10
C ASN A 116 -5.89 8.35 11.05
N GLU A 117 -5.22 8.39 12.19
CA GLU A 117 -3.75 8.28 12.27
C GLU A 117 -3.27 6.94 11.73
N GLY A 118 -2.16 6.93 10.97
CA GLY A 118 -1.56 5.71 10.42
C GLY A 118 -2.28 5.12 9.20
N GLU A 119 -3.49 5.58 8.89
CA GLU A 119 -4.28 5.13 7.73
C GLU A 119 -4.01 5.92 6.46
N PHE A 120 -4.33 5.35 5.30
CA PHE A 120 -4.12 6.02 4.02
C PHE A 120 -5.40 6.09 3.18
N GLY A 121 -5.89 7.29 2.94
CA GLY A 121 -6.98 7.52 2.01
C GLY A 121 -6.51 7.28 0.58
N ILE A 122 -7.38 6.77 -0.28
CA ILE A 122 -7.10 6.59 -1.71
C ILE A 122 -8.30 7.03 -2.54
N THR A 123 -8.03 7.88 -3.53
CA THR A 123 -9.01 8.34 -4.53
C THR A 123 -8.43 8.19 -5.93
N GLY A 124 -9.25 8.37 -6.96
CA GLY A 124 -8.88 8.17 -8.36
C GLY A 124 -9.63 6.99 -8.98
N THR A 125 -9.31 6.68 -10.23
CA THR A 125 -10.05 5.73 -11.06
C THR A 125 -9.17 4.79 -11.86
N TYR A 126 -7.90 5.13 -12.10
CA TYR A 126 -7.00 4.30 -12.88
C TYR A 126 -5.54 4.46 -12.47
N PHE A 127 -4.77 3.39 -12.72
CA PHE A 127 -3.33 3.44 -12.87
C PHE A 127 -2.91 2.39 -13.91
N THR A 128 -1.88 2.68 -14.70
CA THR A 128 -1.40 1.80 -15.79
C THR A 128 0.07 1.49 -15.62
N PHE A 129 0.46 0.27 -15.94
CA PHE A 129 1.83 -0.21 -15.90
C PHE A 129 2.06 -1.18 -17.07
N GLU A 130 3.33 -1.39 -17.43
CA GLU A 130 3.75 -2.34 -18.47
C GLU A 130 3.50 -3.80 -18.08
#